data_AF-A0A3N4KRS3-F1
#
_entry.id   AF-A0A3N4KRS3-F1
#
_cell.length_a   1.000
_cell.length_b   1.000
_cell.length_c   1.000
_cell.angle_alpha   90.00
_cell.angle_beta   90.00
_cell.angle_gamma   90.00
#
_symmetry.space_group_name_H-M   'P 1'
#
loop_
_entity.id
_entity.type
_entity.pdbx_description
1 polymer ?
#
loop_
_entity_poly.entity_id
_entity_poly.type
_entity_poly.pdbx_seq_one_letter_code
_entity_poly.pdbx_strand_id
1 'polypeptide(L)'
;MLFQRTFTQLSPLALIILGVQLVASHSWLQYIEVERTGAIGYPRNFFEPDPQADLHHVNLMESNKSLICNQFQRDAVNLPGTPRLKASPGDRVIGWHRENGHTTDPVYSGKAGKTYWYGTSQPSKQTTLGDVRTWTRDGGPKGALVGISKFDDGECAEPNHTKISKDRGVGVYGKNKNCRDSGFVIPTYVKAGTTYSVYWVWDYSEKYGPAVDSGHFEFYSHCVDIDVIPGMGEPKVRTVRRFNGPSRARDLDSEA
;
A
#
# COMPACT_ATOMS: atom_id res chain seq x y z
N MET A 1 -77.60 -18.23 11.26
CA MET A 1 -76.97 -16.92 11.54
C MET A 1 -75.64 -17.18 12.21
N LEU A 2 -74.56 -16.64 11.62
CA LEU A 2 -73.23 -16.23 12.15
C LEU A 2 -72.54 -17.12 13.22
N PHE A 3 -71.37 -17.71 12.94
CA PHE A 3 -70.01 -17.14 13.18
C PHE A 3 -69.82 -16.68 14.64
N GLN A 4 -68.81 -17.09 15.42
CA GLN A 4 -67.38 -17.00 15.13
C GLN A 4 -66.57 -17.76 16.21
N ARG A 5 -65.53 -18.50 15.79
CA ARG A 5 -64.46 -18.99 16.67
C ARG A 5 -63.55 -17.82 17.05
N THR A 6 -63.31 -17.61 18.33
CA THR A 6 -62.27 -16.70 18.83
C THR A 6 -60.90 -17.37 18.70
N PHE A 7 -60.21 -17.10 17.59
CA PHE A 7 -58.76 -17.23 17.53
C PHE A 7 -58.15 -15.90 17.96
N THR A 8 -57.54 -15.85 19.14
CA THR A 8 -56.67 -14.77 19.56
C THR A 8 -55.40 -14.85 18.71
N GLN A 9 -55.34 -14.06 17.64
CA GLN A 9 -54.10 -13.84 16.89
C GLN A 9 -53.14 -13.02 17.76
N LEU A 10 -52.05 -13.66 18.20
CA LEU A 10 -50.86 -12.98 18.66
C LEU A 10 -50.22 -12.30 17.44
N SER A 11 -50.21 -10.97 17.44
CA SER A 11 -49.49 -10.15 16.45
C SER A 11 -47.99 -10.35 16.62
N PRO A 12 -47.22 -10.72 15.58
CA PRO A 12 -45.78 -10.67 15.67
C PRO A 12 -45.34 -9.22 15.45
N LEU A 13 -44.88 -8.58 16.52
CA LEU A 13 -44.02 -7.40 16.39
C LEU A 13 -42.75 -7.85 15.65
N ALA A 14 -42.70 -7.56 14.35
CA ALA A 14 -41.48 -7.64 13.57
C ALA A 14 -40.52 -6.56 14.08
N LEU A 15 -39.55 -6.96 14.91
CA LEU A 15 -38.35 -6.17 15.14
C LEU A 15 -37.58 -6.09 13.82
N ILE A 16 -37.77 -5.00 13.08
CA ILE A 16 -36.84 -4.60 12.03
C ILE A 16 -35.57 -4.13 12.75
N ILE A 17 -34.62 -5.04 12.91
CA ILE A 17 -33.25 -4.67 13.24
C ILE A 17 -32.72 -3.97 11.97
N LEU A 18 -32.79 -2.63 11.93
CA LEU A 18 -31.90 -1.87 11.07
C LEU A 18 -30.49 -2.17 11.57
N GLY A 19 -29.84 -3.14 10.93
CA GLY A 19 -28.41 -3.33 11.04
C GLY A 19 -27.77 -2.08 10.47
N VAL A 20 -27.49 -1.10 11.31
CA VAL A 20 -26.51 -0.06 11.00
C VAL A 20 -25.21 -0.84 10.83
N GLN A 21 -24.85 -1.14 9.59
CA GLN A 21 -23.49 -1.50 9.27
C GLN A 21 -22.68 -0.25 9.59
N LEU A 22 -22.18 -0.17 10.83
CA LEU A 22 -21.06 0.69 11.16
C LEU A 22 -19.94 0.17 10.26
N VAL A 23 -19.77 0.80 9.09
CA VAL A 23 -18.60 0.57 8.25
C VAL A 23 -17.43 1.02 9.11
N ALA A 24 -16.81 0.07 9.78
CA ALA A 24 -15.60 0.32 10.54
C ALA A 24 -14.59 0.83 9.51
N SER A 25 -14.24 2.12 9.61
CA SER A 25 -13.52 2.80 8.55
C SER A 25 -12.11 2.23 8.46
N HIS A 26 -11.83 1.44 7.44
CA HIS A 26 -10.56 0.77 7.28
C HIS A 26 -10.21 0.67 5.80
N SER A 27 -8.95 0.80 5.45
CA SER A 27 -8.45 0.54 4.11
C SER A 27 -7.04 0.00 4.21
N TRP A 28 -6.63 -0.76 3.21
CA TRP A 28 -5.30 -1.32 3.16
C TRP A 28 -4.84 -1.51 1.72
N LEU A 29 -3.53 -1.38 1.55
CA LEU A 29 -2.84 -1.77 0.34
C LEU A 29 -3.02 -3.28 0.06
N GLN A 30 -3.37 -3.61 -1.17
CA GLN A 30 -3.53 -4.98 -1.67
C GLN A 30 -2.21 -5.51 -2.23
N TYR A 31 -1.59 -4.71 -3.11
CA TYR A 31 -0.32 -5.02 -3.73
C TYR A 31 0.33 -3.76 -4.30
N ILE A 32 1.61 -3.88 -4.65
CA ILE A 32 2.36 -2.90 -5.43
C ILE A 32 2.82 -3.55 -6.74
N GLU A 33 3.06 -2.73 -7.75
CA GLU A 33 3.36 -3.19 -9.10
C GLU A 33 4.42 -2.31 -9.77
N VAL A 34 5.37 -2.91 -10.47
CA VAL A 34 6.25 -2.16 -11.39
C VAL A 34 5.45 -1.83 -12.66
N GLU A 35 5.13 -0.55 -12.85
CA GLU A 35 4.19 -0.06 -13.88
C GLU A 35 4.56 -0.52 -15.30
N ARG A 36 5.85 -0.60 -15.62
CA ARG A 36 6.32 -0.99 -16.96
C ARG A 36 6.20 -2.49 -17.23
N THR A 37 6.28 -3.33 -16.19
CA THR A 37 6.41 -4.79 -16.36
C THR A 37 5.22 -5.58 -15.87
N GLY A 38 4.38 -4.98 -15.02
CA GLY A 38 3.31 -5.69 -14.34
C GLY A 38 3.80 -6.65 -13.25
N ALA A 39 5.08 -6.59 -12.86
CA ALA A 39 5.59 -7.40 -11.75
C ALA A 39 4.91 -6.95 -10.45
N ILE A 40 4.33 -7.91 -9.72
CA ILE A 40 3.55 -7.66 -8.51
C ILE A 40 4.34 -8.08 -7.26
N GLY A 41 4.15 -7.35 -6.17
CA GLY A 41 4.55 -7.76 -4.84
C GLY A 41 3.56 -7.30 -3.78
N TYR A 42 3.66 -7.88 -2.59
CA TYR A 42 2.64 -7.76 -1.56
C TYR A 42 3.20 -7.14 -0.27
N PRO A 43 2.34 -6.48 0.54
CA PRO A 43 2.70 -6.05 1.87
C PRO A 43 3.23 -7.19 2.76
N ARG A 44 3.94 -6.80 3.82
CA ARG A 44 4.42 -7.76 4.84
C ARG A 44 3.24 -8.54 5.40
N ASN A 45 3.44 -9.84 5.60
CA ASN A 45 2.43 -10.74 6.17
C ASN A 45 1.04 -10.62 5.51
N PHE A 46 0.98 -10.33 4.21
CA PHE A 46 -0.29 -10.18 3.48
C PHE A 46 -0.91 -11.55 3.17
N PHE A 47 -2.24 -11.64 3.31
CA PHE A 47 -3.04 -12.81 2.96
C PHE A 47 -4.49 -12.40 2.68
N GLU A 48 -5.10 -13.00 1.66
CA GLU A 48 -6.55 -12.96 1.43
C GLU A 48 -7.00 -14.36 0.96
N PRO A 49 -8.27 -14.75 1.13
CA PRO A 49 -9.33 -14.09 1.90
C PRO A 49 -9.38 -14.60 3.35
N ASP A 50 -9.51 -13.70 4.33
CA ASP A 50 -9.73 -14.07 5.72
C ASP A 50 -10.79 -13.14 6.35
N PRO A 51 -11.82 -13.66 7.04
CA PRO A 51 -12.79 -12.85 7.79
C PRO A 51 -12.16 -11.91 8.83
N GLN A 52 -10.92 -12.17 9.26
CA GLN A 52 -10.12 -11.37 10.18
C GLN A 52 -9.04 -10.55 9.46
N ALA A 53 -9.02 -10.52 8.12
CA ALA A 53 -8.05 -9.75 7.34
C ALA A 53 -7.98 -8.29 7.79
N ASP A 54 -9.12 -7.69 8.14
CA ASP A 54 -9.21 -6.34 8.72
C ASP A 54 -8.31 -6.19 9.96
N LEU A 55 -8.38 -7.11 10.92
CA LEU A 55 -7.55 -7.07 12.14
C LEU A 55 -6.05 -7.19 11.85
N HIS A 56 -5.69 -7.85 10.75
CA HIS A 56 -4.32 -8.17 10.39
C HIS A 56 -3.69 -7.18 9.40
N HIS A 57 -4.48 -6.47 8.61
CA HIS A 57 -3.99 -5.53 7.59
C HIS A 57 -4.15 -4.09 8.03
N VAL A 58 -5.14 -3.79 8.87
CA VAL A 58 -5.38 -2.43 9.34
C VAL A 58 -4.33 -2.04 10.37
N ASN A 59 -3.79 -0.83 10.21
CA ASN A 59 -3.03 -0.13 11.23
C ASN A 59 -3.65 1.25 11.49
N LEU A 60 -4.67 1.34 12.35
CA LEU A 60 -5.21 2.62 12.77
C LEU A 60 -4.19 3.33 13.69
N MET A 61 -3.84 4.56 13.32
CA MET A 61 -2.90 5.40 14.04
C MET A 61 -3.62 6.65 14.56
N GLU A 62 -3.80 6.71 15.88
CA GLU A 62 -4.50 7.80 16.57
C GLU A 62 -3.56 8.92 17.05
N SER A 63 -2.24 8.77 16.87
CA SER A 63 -1.28 9.82 17.19
C SER A 63 0.03 9.71 16.40
N ASN A 64 0.84 10.76 16.43
CA ASN A 64 2.22 10.73 15.92
C ASN A 64 3.13 9.73 16.64
N LYS A 65 2.75 9.21 17.82
CA LYS A 65 3.53 8.19 18.53
C LYS A 65 3.21 6.77 18.08
N SER A 66 2.16 6.57 17.31
CA SER A 66 1.77 5.26 16.79
C SER A 66 2.85 4.70 15.87
N LEU A 67 3.12 3.39 15.99
CA LEU A 67 4.07 2.69 15.13
C LEU A 67 3.54 2.62 13.70
N ILE A 68 4.43 2.81 12.73
CA ILE A 68 4.05 2.89 11.31
C ILE A 68 3.67 1.53 10.71
N CYS A 69 4.16 0.44 11.28
CA CYS A 69 3.76 -0.91 10.91
C CYS A 69 2.91 -1.51 12.02
N ASN A 70 1.82 -2.18 11.67
CA ASN A 70 1.03 -2.91 12.65
C ASN A 70 1.86 -4.02 13.31
N GLN A 71 1.32 -4.61 14.37
CA GLN A 71 2.03 -5.62 15.14
C GLN A 71 2.47 -6.85 14.34
N PHE A 72 1.74 -7.23 13.28
CA PHE A 72 2.02 -8.36 12.40
C PHE A 72 2.95 -7.99 11.22
N GLN A 73 3.30 -6.72 11.06
CA GLN A 73 4.14 -6.19 9.98
C GLN A 73 5.44 -5.54 10.45
N ARG A 74 5.70 -5.58 11.75
CA ARG A 74 6.99 -5.16 12.31
C ARG A 74 8.11 -6.08 11.84
N ASP A 75 7.84 -7.37 11.69
CA ASP A 75 8.75 -8.28 11.04
C ASP A 75 8.65 -8.14 9.52
N ALA A 76 9.80 -7.94 8.88
CA ALA A 76 9.94 -7.83 7.43
C ALA A 76 9.81 -9.21 6.77
N VAL A 77 8.66 -9.87 6.91
CA VAL A 77 8.40 -11.23 6.43
C VAL A 77 7.16 -11.23 5.54
N ASN A 78 7.24 -11.97 4.44
CA ASN A 78 6.14 -12.25 3.54
C ASN A 78 5.72 -13.71 3.67
N LEU A 79 4.43 -13.99 3.47
CA LEU A 79 3.90 -15.35 3.51
C LEU A 79 4.15 -16.06 2.17
N PRO A 80 4.16 -17.40 2.15
CA PRO A 80 4.16 -18.16 0.90
C PRO A 80 3.01 -17.73 -0.01
N GLY A 81 3.30 -17.47 -1.29
CA GLY A 81 2.31 -17.01 -2.26
C GLY A 81 2.10 -15.50 -2.32
N THR A 82 2.61 -14.71 -1.35
CA THR A 82 2.53 -13.24 -1.35
C THR A 82 3.93 -12.61 -1.33
N PRO A 83 4.76 -12.85 -2.35
CA PRO A 83 6.17 -12.45 -2.35
C PRO A 83 6.36 -10.93 -2.33
N ARG A 84 7.55 -10.51 -1.89
CA ARG A 84 8.02 -9.14 -2.08
C ARG A 84 8.12 -8.79 -3.56
N LEU A 85 7.94 -7.51 -3.86
CA LEU A 85 8.16 -6.99 -5.20
C LEU A 85 9.64 -7.10 -5.55
N LYS A 86 9.95 -7.53 -6.77
CA LYS A 86 11.29 -7.41 -7.36
C LYS A 86 11.32 -6.26 -8.34
N ALA A 87 12.17 -5.28 -8.09
CA ALA A 87 12.24 -4.07 -8.91
C ALA A 87 13.66 -3.50 -8.91
N SER A 88 14.00 -2.70 -9.91
CA SER A 88 15.31 -2.10 -10.07
C SER A 88 15.32 -0.63 -9.67
N PRO A 89 16.49 -0.06 -9.32
CA PRO A 89 16.62 1.38 -9.13
C PRO A 89 16.15 2.14 -10.37
N GLY A 90 15.30 3.16 -10.18
CA GLY A 90 14.67 3.91 -11.27
C GLY A 90 13.36 3.31 -11.81
N ASP A 91 12.96 2.09 -11.41
CA ASP A 91 11.64 1.59 -11.78
C ASP A 91 10.53 2.41 -11.10
N ARG A 92 9.45 2.66 -11.85
CA ARG A 92 8.23 3.25 -11.32
C ARG A 92 7.35 2.17 -10.72
N VAL A 93 7.00 2.35 -9.45
CA VAL A 93 6.14 1.45 -8.68
C VAL A 93 4.83 2.17 -8.40
N ILE A 94 3.71 1.50 -8.64
CA ILE A 94 2.36 1.96 -8.29
C ILE A 94 1.77 1.07 -7.21
N GLY A 95 0.82 1.60 -6.44
CA GLY A 95 0.13 0.86 -5.39
C GLY A 95 -1.34 0.68 -5.72
N TRP A 96 -1.92 -0.41 -5.22
CA TRP A 96 -3.33 -0.72 -5.37
C TRP A 96 -3.94 -0.98 -4.00
N HIS A 97 -4.99 -0.23 -3.61
CA HIS A 97 -5.67 -0.37 -2.31
C HIS A 97 -7.17 -0.56 -2.46
N ARG A 98 -7.82 -1.14 -1.44
CA ARG A 98 -9.29 -1.23 -1.38
C ARG A 98 -9.88 0.05 -0.79
N GLU A 99 -10.94 0.57 -1.38
CA GLU A 99 -11.59 1.79 -0.87
C GLU A 99 -12.49 1.54 0.33
N ASN A 100 -13.05 0.34 0.46
CA ASN A 100 -13.85 -0.13 1.58
C ASN A 100 -15.00 0.81 1.96
N GLY A 101 -15.73 1.29 0.95
CA GLY A 101 -16.87 2.20 1.09
C GLY A 101 -16.54 3.68 1.30
N HIS A 102 -15.28 4.09 1.54
CA HIS A 102 -14.97 5.52 1.85
C HIS A 102 -15.11 6.46 0.66
N THR A 103 -15.28 5.88 -0.52
CA THR A 103 -15.32 6.59 -1.78
C THR A 103 -16.64 6.37 -2.50
N THR A 104 -17.09 5.11 -2.56
CA THR A 104 -18.30 4.77 -3.32
C THR A 104 -19.55 4.59 -2.47
N ASP A 105 -19.42 4.51 -1.16
CA ASP A 105 -20.55 4.56 -0.21
C ASP A 105 -20.21 5.43 1.02
N PRO A 106 -19.82 6.70 0.81
CA PRO A 106 -19.26 7.51 1.88
C PRO A 106 -20.31 7.84 2.94
N VAL A 107 -20.06 7.41 4.17
CA VAL A 107 -20.89 7.75 5.34
C VAL A 107 -20.75 9.22 5.73
N TYR A 108 -19.60 9.83 5.42
CA TYR A 108 -19.27 11.21 5.76
C TYR A 108 -19.18 12.10 4.52
N SER A 109 -19.53 13.38 4.68
CA SER A 109 -19.52 14.36 3.59
C SER A 109 -18.17 15.06 3.36
N GLY A 110 -17.15 14.75 4.17
CA GLY A 110 -15.81 15.32 4.00
C GLY A 110 -15.02 14.63 2.89
N LYS A 111 -13.70 14.76 2.92
CA LYS A 111 -12.83 14.21 1.88
C LYS A 111 -12.38 12.80 2.22
N ALA A 112 -12.28 11.95 1.20
CA ALA A 112 -11.63 10.63 1.29
C ALA A 112 -10.14 10.72 1.65
N GLY A 113 -9.53 11.90 1.55
CA GLY A 113 -8.16 12.14 2.00
C GLY A 113 -7.08 11.83 0.96
N LYS A 114 -5.85 11.65 1.45
CA LYS A 114 -4.65 11.47 0.63
C LYS A 114 -3.83 10.31 1.13
N THR A 115 -3.10 9.69 0.21
CA THR A 115 -2.11 8.67 0.52
C THR A 115 -0.70 9.24 0.32
N TYR A 116 0.23 8.73 1.10
CA TYR A 116 1.62 9.14 1.15
C TYR A 116 2.50 7.89 1.13
N TRP A 117 3.61 7.97 0.40
CA TRP A 117 4.62 6.92 0.37
C TRP A 117 5.89 7.44 1.02
N TYR A 118 6.32 6.76 2.07
CA TYR A 118 7.58 7.02 2.75
C TYR A 118 8.53 5.87 2.49
N GLY A 119 9.73 6.15 1.98
CA GLY A 119 10.68 5.10 1.60
C GLY A 119 11.99 5.17 2.38
N THR A 120 12.57 4.01 2.69
CA THR A 120 13.80 3.90 3.50
C THR A 120 14.61 2.64 3.18
N SER A 121 15.93 2.78 3.18
CA SER A 121 16.88 1.65 3.20
C SER A 121 17.33 1.25 4.62
N GLN A 122 16.77 1.89 5.65
CA GLN A 122 17.09 1.68 7.06
C GLN A 122 15.80 1.48 7.87
N PRO A 123 14.96 0.48 7.53
CA PRO A 123 13.70 0.25 8.22
C PRO A 123 13.95 -0.08 9.70
N SER A 124 13.02 0.34 10.56
CA SER A 124 13.03 0.03 11.99
C SER A 124 11.65 -0.40 12.42
N LYS A 125 11.59 -1.42 13.29
CA LYS A 125 10.37 -1.87 13.95
C LYS A 125 9.71 -0.77 14.81
N GLN A 126 10.50 0.23 15.19
CA GLN A 126 10.11 1.29 16.13
C GLN A 126 9.82 2.62 15.42
N THR A 127 9.86 2.65 14.09
CA THR A 127 9.49 3.86 13.34
C THR A 127 8.04 4.22 13.61
N THR A 128 7.81 5.48 13.95
CA THR A 128 6.48 6.03 14.24
C THR A 128 5.92 6.85 13.06
N LEU A 129 4.63 7.16 13.11
CA LEU A 129 4.00 8.12 12.20
C LEU A 129 4.65 9.51 12.29
N GLY A 130 4.99 9.95 13.50
CA GLY A 130 5.68 11.22 13.73
C GLY A 130 7.04 11.25 13.03
N ASP A 131 7.82 10.16 13.12
CA ASP A 131 9.12 10.07 12.47
C ASP A 131 9.01 10.24 10.95
N VAL A 132 8.13 9.47 10.29
CA VAL A 132 8.02 9.50 8.83
C VAL A 132 7.44 10.82 8.33
N ARG A 133 6.57 11.47 9.09
CA ARG A 133 6.02 12.79 8.75
C ARG A 133 7.05 13.92 8.80
N THR A 134 8.22 13.71 9.42
CA THR A 134 9.35 14.64 9.30
C THR A 134 10.13 14.49 8.00
N TRP A 135 9.91 13.41 7.24
CA TRP A 135 10.61 13.16 5.98
C TRP A 135 9.98 13.98 4.87
N THR A 136 10.81 14.70 4.14
CA THR A 136 10.40 15.50 2.97
C THR A 136 10.87 14.82 1.68
N ARG A 137 10.58 15.45 0.53
CA ARG A 137 11.09 14.99 -0.76
C ARG A 137 12.62 15.08 -0.87
N ASP A 138 13.23 16.00 -0.11
CA ASP A 138 14.69 16.16 -0.04
C ASP A 138 15.34 15.15 0.91
N GLY A 139 14.52 14.34 1.59
CA GLY A 139 14.95 13.33 2.54
C GLY A 139 14.60 13.69 3.98
N GLY A 140 15.24 12.97 4.89
CA GLY A 140 14.99 13.00 6.31
C GLY A 140 16.00 12.08 7.01
N PRO A 141 15.93 11.95 8.34
CA PRO A 141 16.97 11.25 9.11
C PRO A 141 17.21 9.79 8.67
N LYS A 142 16.16 9.10 8.21
CA LYS A 142 16.23 7.68 7.81
C LYS A 142 15.50 7.37 6.51
N GLY A 143 14.96 8.35 5.79
CA GLY A 143 14.14 8.09 4.62
C GLY A 143 13.66 9.37 3.95
N ALA A 144 12.72 9.24 3.03
CA ALA A 144 12.15 10.35 2.28
C ALA A 144 10.65 10.16 2.03
N LEU A 145 9.94 11.26 1.81
CA LEU A 145 8.61 11.23 1.19
C LEU A 145 8.80 11.05 -0.32
N VAL A 146 8.40 9.90 -0.86
CA VAL A 146 8.65 9.49 -2.25
C VAL A 146 7.42 9.55 -3.15
N GLY A 147 6.22 9.70 -2.58
CA GLY A 147 4.97 9.75 -3.34
C GLY A 147 3.82 10.36 -2.54
N ILE A 148 2.87 10.99 -3.24
CA ILE A 148 1.62 11.49 -2.67
C ILE A 148 0.52 11.28 -3.72
N SER A 149 -0.64 10.77 -3.31
CA SER A 149 -1.81 10.62 -4.17
C SER A 149 -3.09 11.02 -3.47
N LYS A 150 -4.15 11.20 -4.25
CA LYS A 150 -5.52 11.17 -3.69
C LYS A 150 -5.85 9.72 -3.33
N PHE A 151 -6.60 9.53 -2.25
CA PHE A 151 -7.09 8.19 -1.90
C PHE A 151 -8.11 7.68 -2.93
N ASP A 152 -9.04 8.55 -3.34
CA ASP A 152 -9.96 8.31 -4.46
C ASP A 152 -9.28 8.67 -5.78
N ASP A 153 -9.12 7.68 -6.65
CA ASP A 153 -8.57 7.85 -8.00
C ASP A 153 -9.64 8.24 -9.05
N GLY A 154 -10.91 8.29 -8.65
CA GLY A 154 -12.06 8.58 -9.51
C GLY A 154 -12.64 7.35 -10.21
N GLU A 155 -11.99 6.20 -10.11
CA GLU A 155 -12.23 5.02 -10.93
C GLU A 155 -12.55 3.77 -10.10
N CYS A 156 -11.94 3.63 -8.92
CA CYS A 156 -12.16 2.49 -8.04
C CYS A 156 -13.56 2.45 -7.46
N ALA A 157 -14.04 1.23 -7.20
CA ALA A 157 -15.37 1.05 -6.66
C ALA A 157 -15.55 -0.34 -6.06
N GLU A 158 -16.44 -0.42 -5.07
CA GLU A 158 -16.91 -1.68 -4.51
C GLU A 158 -18.38 -1.92 -4.86
N PRO A 159 -18.84 -3.19 -4.82
CA PRO A 159 -20.22 -3.53 -5.05
C PRO A 159 -21.14 -2.97 -3.98
N ASN A 160 -21.95 -1.98 -4.36
CA ASN A 160 -22.99 -1.42 -3.51
C ASN A 160 -24.12 -0.81 -4.36
N HIS A 161 -25.12 -0.25 -3.69
CA HIS A 161 -26.32 0.28 -4.34
C HIS A 161 -26.21 1.74 -4.81
N THR A 162 -25.12 2.44 -4.47
CA THR A 162 -25.00 3.88 -4.71
C THR A 162 -24.88 4.20 -6.21
N LYS A 163 -25.13 5.46 -6.56
CA LYS A 163 -24.91 5.95 -7.92
C LYS A 163 -23.42 5.92 -8.30
N ILE A 164 -22.53 6.23 -7.35
CA ILE A 164 -21.08 6.30 -7.60
C ILE A 164 -20.54 4.93 -8.03
N SER A 165 -20.88 3.86 -7.31
CA SER A 165 -20.45 2.50 -7.68
C SER A 165 -20.97 2.08 -9.06
N LYS A 166 -22.22 2.43 -9.39
CA LYS A 166 -22.83 2.16 -10.71
C LYS A 166 -22.16 2.95 -11.83
N ASP A 167 -21.92 4.24 -11.62
CA ASP A 167 -21.26 5.11 -12.61
C ASP A 167 -19.82 4.65 -12.89
N ARG A 168 -19.13 4.08 -11.89
CA ARG A 168 -17.79 3.48 -12.01
C ARG A 168 -17.80 2.05 -12.55
N GLY A 169 -18.97 1.53 -12.95
CA GLY A 169 -19.12 0.24 -13.64
C GLY A 169 -19.08 -1.00 -12.74
N VAL A 170 -19.24 -0.84 -11.42
CA VAL A 170 -19.27 -1.96 -10.47
C VAL A 170 -20.71 -2.30 -10.11
N GLY A 171 -21.41 -1.42 -9.37
CA GLY A 171 -22.77 -1.67 -8.88
C GLY A 171 -22.88 -2.92 -8.00
N VAL A 172 -24.09 -3.24 -7.52
CA VAL A 172 -24.32 -4.29 -6.51
C VAL A 172 -23.82 -5.69 -6.88
N TYR A 173 -23.74 -6.02 -8.17
CA TYR A 173 -23.28 -7.34 -8.65
C TYR A 173 -21.87 -7.32 -9.26
N GLY A 174 -21.19 -6.18 -9.18
CA GLY A 174 -19.85 -6.02 -9.71
C GLY A 174 -18.80 -6.77 -8.90
N LYS A 175 -17.54 -6.59 -9.31
CA LYS A 175 -16.36 -7.01 -8.53
C LYS A 175 -15.64 -5.78 -8.03
N ASN A 176 -14.95 -5.91 -6.90
CA ASN A 176 -14.09 -4.85 -6.37
C ASN A 176 -13.08 -4.41 -7.44
N LYS A 177 -13.02 -3.09 -7.65
CA LYS A 177 -12.02 -2.41 -8.46
C LYS A 177 -11.17 -1.59 -7.49
N ASN A 178 -9.94 -2.06 -7.24
CA ASN A 178 -9.00 -1.39 -6.33
C ASN A 178 -8.63 0.00 -6.85
N CYS A 179 -8.39 0.94 -5.94
CA CYS A 179 -7.87 2.26 -6.24
C CYS A 179 -6.40 2.20 -6.58
N ARG A 180 -6.02 3.02 -7.55
CA ARG A 180 -4.67 3.17 -8.03
C ARG A 180 -4.00 4.39 -7.40
N ASP A 181 -2.94 4.15 -6.66
CA ASP A 181 -2.05 5.18 -6.17
C ASP A 181 -1.05 5.57 -7.28
N SER A 182 -0.71 6.87 -7.39
CA SER A 182 0.31 7.35 -8.32
C SER A 182 1.71 6.79 -8.04
N GLY A 183 1.92 6.31 -6.81
CA GLY A 183 3.08 5.53 -6.40
C GLY A 183 4.36 6.37 -6.25
N PHE A 184 5.49 5.79 -6.62
CA PHE A 184 6.82 6.38 -6.48
C PHE A 184 7.81 5.78 -7.48
N VAL A 185 9.00 6.38 -7.58
CA VAL A 185 10.13 5.82 -8.31
C VAL A 185 11.15 5.31 -7.29
N ILE A 186 11.66 4.09 -7.48
CA ILE A 186 12.73 3.58 -6.61
C ILE A 186 13.96 4.47 -6.79
N PRO A 187 14.51 5.08 -5.72
CA PRO A 187 15.62 5.99 -5.89
C PRO A 187 16.84 5.31 -6.51
N THR A 188 17.52 6.00 -7.43
CA THR A 188 18.65 5.45 -8.19
C THR A 188 19.87 5.10 -7.34
N TYR A 189 19.96 5.65 -6.12
CA TYR A 189 21.03 5.34 -5.17
C TYR A 189 20.81 4.02 -4.40
N VAL A 190 19.59 3.45 -4.44
CA VAL A 190 19.30 2.18 -3.77
C VAL A 190 20.03 1.07 -4.54
N LYS A 191 20.77 0.22 -3.84
CA LYS A 191 21.66 -0.76 -4.48
C LYS A 191 20.95 -2.08 -4.75
N ALA A 192 21.26 -2.70 -5.88
CA ALA A 192 20.88 -4.08 -6.14
C ALA A 192 21.42 -5.02 -5.04
N GLY A 193 20.64 -6.05 -4.71
CA GLY A 193 20.94 -6.99 -3.62
C GLY A 193 20.55 -6.49 -2.22
N THR A 194 19.95 -5.31 -2.12
CA THR A 194 19.41 -4.78 -0.86
C THR A 194 17.88 -4.84 -0.83
N THR A 195 17.30 -4.65 0.35
CA THR A 195 15.86 -4.43 0.51
C THR A 195 15.57 -2.95 0.70
N TYR A 196 14.56 -2.44 -0.01
CA TYR A 196 14.01 -1.11 0.19
C TYR A 196 12.62 -1.22 0.79
N SER A 197 12.39 -0.58 1.93
CA SER A 197 11.08 -0.60 2.59
C SER A 197 10.31 0.66 2.23
N VAL A 198 9.01 0.50 2.00
CA VAL A 198 8.09 1.60 1.82
C VAL A 198 6.89 1.47 2.76
N TYR A 199 6.43 2.60 3.25
CA TYR A 199 5.26 2.73 4.10
C TYR A 199 4.21 3.50 3.32
N TRP A 200 3.11 2.82 3.00
CA TRP A 200 1.90 3.46 2.50
C TRP A 200 1.13 4.01 3.69
N VAL A 201 0.79 5.30 3.67
CA VAL A 201 0.09 5.99 4.76
C VAL A 201 -1.10 6.72 4.18
N TRP A 202 -2.30 6.44 4.67
CA TRP A 202 -3.52 7.15 4.31
C TRP A 202 -3.91 8.09 5.43
N ASP A 203 -4.08 9.38 5.10
CA ASP A 203 -4.64 10.40 5.99
C ASP A 203 -6.13 10.54 5.71
N TYR A 204 -6.97 10.09 6.65
CA TYR A 204 -8.43 10.22 6.59
C TYR A 204 -8.97 11.26 7.60
N SER A 205 -8.09 12.13 8.08
CA SER A 205 -8.43 13.13 9.09
C SER A 205 -9.48 14.15 8.60
N GLU A 206 -9.60 14.37 7.28
CA GLU A 206 -10.54 15.32 6.68
C GLU A 206 -11.97 14.79 6.43
N LYS A 207 -12.33 13.61 6.96
CA LYS A 207 -13.64 12.98 6.69
C LYS A 207 -14.85 13.77 7.21
N TYR A 208 -14.65 14.61 8.23
CA TYR A 208 -15.69 15.48 8.81
C TYR A 208 -15.63 16.94 8.31
N GLY A 209 -14.74 17.25 7.38
CA GLY A 209 -14.36 18.63 7.04
C GLY A 209 -12.86 18.85 7.25
N PRO A 210 -12.33 20.08 7.15
CA PRO A 210 -10.91 20.33 7.33
C PRO A 210 -10.38 19.77 8.66
N ALA A 211 -9.22 19.10 8.64
CA ALA A 211 -8.68 18.43 9.82
C ALA A 211 -8.41 19.39 10.99
N VAL A 212 -7.96 20.61 10.69
CA VAL A 212 -7.74 21.67 11.69
C VAL A 212 -9.05 22.05 12.39
N ASP A 213 -10.15 22.11 11.64
CA ASP A 213 -11.44 22.55 12.15
C ASP A 213 -12.15 21.45 12.94
N SER A 214 -11.97 20.19 12.53
CA SER A 214 -12.58 19.03 13.19
C SER A 214 -11.77 18.50 14.38
N GLY A 215 -10.48 18.82 14.46
CA GLY A 215 -9.57 18.27 15.48
C GLY A 215 -9.37 16.76 15.38
N HIS A 216 -9.85 16.14 14.29
CA HIS A 216 -9.84 14.71 14.08
C HIS A 216 -8.48 14.23 13.58
N PHE A 217 -7.97 13.14 14.13
CA PHE A 217 -6.70 12.54 13.76
C PHE A 217 -6.91 11.06 13.44
N GLU A 218 -6.79 10.69 12.17
CA GLU A 218 -7.02 9.31 11.76
C GLU A 218 -6.14 8.99 10.55
N PHE A 219 -5.18 8.11 10.79
CA PHE A 219 -4.28 7.64 9.76
C PHE A 219 -4.28 6.13 9.72
N TYR A 220 -4.10 5.58 8.54
CA TYR A 220 -3.90 4.15 8.32
C TYR A 220 -2.56 3.94 7.66
N SER A 221 -1.94 2.77 7.86
CA SER A 221 -0.73 2.44 7.14
C SER A 221 -0.56 0.97 6.82
N HIS A 222 0.28 0.71 5.84
CA HIS A 222 0.66 -0.62 5.41
C HIS A 222 2.17 -0.64 5.08
N CYS A 223 2.89 -1.63 5.60
CA CYS A 223 4.33 -1.75 5.38
C CYS A 223 4.68 -2.79 4.31
N VAL A 224 5.56 -2.40 3.37
CA VAL A 224 5.94 -3.22 2.22
C VAL A 224 7.46 -3.22 2.07
N ASP A 225 8.02 -4.34 1.63
CA ASP A 225 9.43 -4.48 1.31
C ASP A 225 9.62 -4.86 -0.16
N ILE A 226 10.66 -4.29 -0.77
CA ILE A 226 11.03 -4.47 -2.17
C ILE A 226 12.43 -5.06 -2.22
N ASP A 227 12.57 -6.20 -2.89
CA ASP A 227 13.87 -6.78 -3.19
C ASP A 227 14.45 -6.10 -4.43
N VAL A 228 15.53 -5.34 -4.22
CA VAL A 228 16.11 -4.51 -5.26
C VAL A 228 17.02 -5.36 -6.12
N ILE A 229 16.69 -5.50 -7.41
CA ILE A 229 17.42 -6.34 -8.37
C ILE A 229 18.20 -5.48 -9.37
N PRO A 230 19.30 -6.00 -9.98
CA PRO A 230 20.03 -5.28 -11.01
C PRO A 230 19.10 -4.88 -12.16
N GLY A 231 19.23 -3.64 -12.64
CA GLY A 231 18.49 -3.16 -13.80
C GLY A 231 18.82 -3.96 -15.05
N MET A 232 17.85 -4.09 -15.97
CA MET A 232 18.07 -4.70 -17.29
C MET A 232 19.11 -3.97 -18.18
N GLY A 233 19.77 -2.93 -17.66
CA GLY A 233 20.78 -2.13 -18.35
C GLY A 233 22.02 -1.81 -17.51
N GLU A 234 22.25 -2.40 -16.33
CA GLU A 234 23.59 -2.30 -15.72
C GLU A 234 24.55 -3.17 -16.52
N PRO A 235 25.56 -2.60 -17.21
CA PRO A 235 26.59 -3.40 -17.85
C PRO A 235 27.26 -4.21 -16.74
N LYS A 236 27.23 -5.54 -16.86
CA LYS A 236 28.18 -6.37 -16.10
C LYS A 236 29.56 -5.82 -16.43
N VAL A 237 30.18 -5.13 -15.48
CA VAL A 237 31.59 -4.76 -15.58
C VAL A 237 32.34 -6.07 -15.65
N ARG A 238 32.64 -6.53 -16.88
CA ARG A 238 33.58 -7.61 -17.10
C ARG A 238 34.88 -7.09 -16.53
N THR A 239 35.27 -7.60 -15.37
CA THR A 239 36.62 -7.44 -14.87
C THR A 239 37.54 -8.00 -15.95
N VAL A 240 38.14 -7.12 -16.74
CA VAL A 240 39.18 -7.50 -17.69
C VAL A 240 40.30 -8.04 -16.82
N ARG A 241 40.44 -9.38 -16.79
CA ARG A 241 41.66 -9.99 -16.26
C ARG A 241 42.80 -9.44 -17.10
N ARG A 242 43.60 -8.54 -16.53
CA ARG A 242 44.89 -8.17 -17.10
C ARG A 242 45.67 -9.46 -17.27
N PHE A 243 45.81 -9.92 -18.51
CA PHE A 243 46.80 -10.92 -18.85
C PHE A 243 48.17 -10.27 -18.65
N ASN A 244 48.81 -10.55 -17.51
CA ASN A 244 50.24 -10.36 -17.38
C ASN A 244 50.92 -11.48 -18.20
N GLY A 245 51.12 -11.21 -19.49
CA GLY A 245 52.03 -12.00 -20.31
C GLY A 245 53.49 -11.68 -19.93
N PRO A 246 54.39 -12.67 -19.91
CA PRO A 246 55.77 -12.45 -19.50
C PRO A 246 56.52 -11.63 -20.57
N SER A 247 57.23 -10.61 -20.10
CA SER A 247 58.18 -9.82 -20.87
C SER A 247 59.28 -10.71 -21.46
N ARG A 248 59.26 -10.91 -22.78
CA ARG A 248 60.42 -11.40 -23.52
C ARG A 248 61.23 -10.20 -24.00
N ALA A 249 62.26 -9.85 -23.23
CA ALA A 249 63.46 -9.28 -23.80
C ALA A 249 64.18 -10.41 -24.56
N ARG A 250 64.51 -10.19 -25.82
CA ARG A 250 65.52 -10.95 -26.56
C ARG A 250 66.25 -9.98 -27.48
N ASP A 251 67.40 -9.55 -27.00
CA ASP A 251 68.71 -9.58 -27.66
C ASP A 251 68.69 -9.47 -29.18
N LEU A 252 69.14 -8.31 -29.67
CA LEU A 252 69.68 -8.14 -31.00
C LEU A 252 71.19 -8.25 -30.89
N ASP A 253 71.74 -9.40 -31.28
CA ASP A 253 73.15 -9.55 -31.61
C ASP A 253 73.30 -10.26 -32.97
N SER A 254 74.19 -9.65 -33.76
CA SER A 254 75.08 -10.21 -34.80
C SER A 254 74.53 -10.90 -36.07
N GLU A 255 74.94 -10.29 -37.20
CA GLU A 255 75.51 -10.90 -38.43
C GLU A 255 74.58 -11.53 -39.50
N ALA A 256 74.36 -10.79 -40.59
CA ALA A 256 74.96 -11.02 -41.93
C ALA A 256 74.41 -10.01 -42.96
#